data_AF-A0A2Z5T3I8-F1
#
_entry.id   AF-A0A2Z5T3I8-F1
#
_cell.length_a   1.000
_cell.length_b   1.000
_cell.length_c   1.000
_cell.angle_alpha   90.00
_cell.angle_beta   90.00
_cell.angle_gamma   90.00
#
_symmetry.space_group_name_H-M   'P 1'
#
loop_
_entity.id
_entity.type
_entity.pdbx_description
1 polymer ?
#
loop_
_entity_poly.entity_id
_entity_poly.type
_entity_poly.pdbx_seq_one_letter_code
_entity_poly.pdbx_strand_id
1 'polypeptide(L)' 'MDICLKYNSYCGSIEFQITNLTNKINKLQEHFKINKKDNHSKRGLILMISKRKKLLSYLKRKNTNSYINLISNLNLRK' A
#
# COMPACT_ATOMS: atom_id res chain seq x y z
N MET A 1 -7.50 14.74 -5.00
CA MET A 1 -6.75 15.22 -3.82
C MET A 1 -7.36 14.65 -2.52
N ASP A 2 -8.25 13.65 -2.63
CA ASP A 2 -9.32 13.40 -1.66
C ASP A 2 -9.03 12.28 -0.65
N ILE A 3 -8.02 11.44 -0.91
CA ILE A 3 -7.62 10.36 0.02
C ILE A 3 -6.89 10.94 1.25
N CYS A 4 -6.23 12.09 1.07
CA CYS A 4 -5.47 12.76 2.12
C CYS A 4 -6.35 13.37 3.21
N LEU A 5 -7.62 13.67 2.91
CA LEU A 5 -8.59 14.21 3.86
C LEU A 5 -9.30 13.10 4.67
N LYS A 6 -9.29 11.85 4.16
CA LYS A 6 -10.03 10.74 4.79
C LYS A 6 -9.26 10.07 5.94
N TYR A 7 -7.93 10.10 5.87
CA TYR A 7 -7.08 9.82 7.03
C TYR A 7 -6.64 11.18 7.54
N ASN A 8 -6.92 11.51 8.81
CA ASN A 8 -6.53 12.76 9.48
C ASN A 8 -4.99 12.82 9.71
N SER A 9 -4.22 12.38 8.71
CA SER A 9 -2.79 12.16 8.69
C SER A 9 -2.24 12.82 7.43
N TYR A 10 -1.38 13.81 7.62
CA TYR A 10 -0.67 14.54 6.57
C TYR A 10 -0.21 13.61 5.42
N CYS A 11 -0.29 14.08 4.17
CA CYS A 11 0.11 13.35 2.95
C CYS A 11 1.55 12.81 2.96
N GLY A 12 2.40 13.23 3.90
CA GLY A 12 3.75 12.71 4.11
C GLY A 12 3.84 11.51 5.06
N SER A 13 2.79 11.19 5.79
CA SER A 13 2.79 10.12 6.80
C SER A 13 3.01 8.74 6.17
N ILE A 14 3.72 7.87 6.91
CA ILE A 14 4.02 6.50 6.47
C ILE A 14 2.73 5.70 6.27
N GLU A 15 1.73 5.93 7.11
CA GLU A 15 0.41 5.31 7.03
C GLU A 15 -0.28 5.66 5.70
N PHE A 16 -0.32 6.95 5.34
CA PHE A 16 -0.86 7.39 4.06
C PHE A 16 -0.13 6.75 2.87
N GLN A 17 1.21 6.70 2.91
CA GLN A 17 2.00 6.08 1.84
C GLN A 17 1.66 4.60 1.66
N ILE A 18 1.49 3.85 2.75
CA ILE A 18 1.12 2.44 2.71
C ILE A 18 -0.31 2.26 2.16
N THR A 19 -1.26 3.06 2.61
CA THR A 19 -2.65 3.04 2.11
C THR A 19 -2.72 3.35 0.62
N ASN A 20 -2.01 4.40 0.17
CA ASN A 20 -1.96 4.78 -1.23
C ASN A 20 -1.31 3.69 -2.11
N LEU A 21 -0.20 3.09 -1.65
CA LEU A 21 0.42 1.95 -2.33
C LEU A 21 -0.54 0.76 -2.43
N THR A 22 -1.27 0.47 -1.36
CA THR A 22 -2.24 -0.63 -1.33
C THR A 22 -3.36 -0.42 -2.35
N ASN A 23 -3.94 0.79 -2.41
CA ASN A 23 -4.96 1.13 -3.40
C ASN A 23 -4.43 1.01 -4.84
N LYS A 24 -3.20 1.46 -5.11
CA LYS A 24 -2.58 1.31 -6.43
C LYS A 24 -2.32 -0.14 -6.80
N ILE A 25 -1.85 -0.96 -5.85
CA ILE A 25 -1.61 -2.40 -6.05
C ILE A 25 -2.93 -3.10 -6.40
N ASN A 26 -4.02 -2.83 -5.70
CA ASN A 26 -5.32 -3.45 -5.95
C ASN A 26 -5.83 -3.10 -7.37
N LYS A 27 -5.74 -1.82 -7.77
CA LYS A 27 -6.11 -1.39 -9.13
C LYS A 27 -5.26 -2.06 -10.20
N LEU A 28 -3.95 -2.18 -9.99
CA LEU A 28 -3.05 -2.84 -10.93
C LEU A 28 -3.30 -4.35 -11.00
N GLN A 29 -3.63 -4.99 -9.88
CA GLN A 29 -4.01 -6.41 -9.88
C GLN A 29 -5.24 -6.67 -10.75
N GLU A 30 -6.26 -5.82 -10.70
CA GLU A 30 -7.43 -5.91 -11.59
C GLU A 30 -7.04 -5.70 -13.06
N HIS A 31 -6.20 -4.70 -13.35
CA HIS A 31 -5.69 -4.45 -14.70
C HIS A 31 -4.99 -5.69 -15.30
N PHE A 32 -4.18 -6.41 -14.53
CA PHE A 32 -3.47 -7.60 -15.02
C PHE A 32 -4.35 -8.83 -15.21
N LYS A 33 -5.55 -8.90 -14.59
CA LYS A 33 -6.52 -9.97 -14.89
C LYS A 33 -6.94 -9.92 -16.36
N ILE A 34 -7.07 -8.71 -16.90
CA ILE A 34 -7.41 -8.45 -18.30
C ILE A 34 -6.14 -8.51 -19.16
N ASN A 35 -5.07 -7.81 -18.74
CA ASN A 35 -3.84 -7.64 -19.53
C ASN A 35 -2.71 -8.59 -19.07
N LYS A 36 -2.90 -9.90 -19.28
CA LYS A 36 -1.97 -10.93 -18.78
C LYS A 36 -0.55 -10.85 -19.35
N LYS A 37 -0.36 -10.25 -20.54
CA LYS A 37 0.94 -10.17 -21.23
C LYS A 37 1.77 -8.93 -20.89
N ASP A 38 1.24 -7.98 -20.13
CA ASP A 38 2.00 -6.78 -19.74
C ASP A 38 3.02 -7.11 -18.64
N ASN A 39 4.24 -7.43 -19.05
CA ASN A 39 5.34 -7.79 -18.14
C ASN A 39 6.11 -6.56 -17.61
N HIS A 40 6.10 -5.44 -18.33
CA HIS A 40 6.77 -4.22 -17.91
C HIS A 40 6.07 -3.62 -16.71
N SER A 41 4.74 -3.52 -16.77
CA SER A 41 3.94 -3.00 -15.65
C SER A 41 3.96 -3.96 -14.45
N LYS A 42 4.03 -5.29 -14.67
CA LYS A 42 4.20 -6.28 -13.57
C LYS A 42 5.47 -6.04 -12.78
N ARG A 43 6.58 -5.67 -13.44
CA ARG A 43 7.82 -5.31 -12.74
C ARG A 43 7.59 -4.11 -11.82
N GLY A 44 6.85 -3.09 -12.29
CA GLY A 44 6.42 -1.97 -11.46
C GLY A 44 5.59 -2.40 -10.24
N LEU A 45 4.63 -3.31 -10.43
CA LEU A 45 3.82 -3.87 -9.36
C LEU A 45 4.68 -4.57 -8.28
N ILE A 46 5.66 -5.39 -8.69
CA ILE A 46 6.57 -6.08 -7.75
C ILE A 46 7.38 -5.07 -6.92
N LEU A 47 7.87 -4.00 -7.55
CA LEU A 47 8.58 -2.93 -6.85
C LEU A 47 7.67 -2.22 -5.83
N MET A 48 6.41 -1.95 -6.18
CA MET A 48 5.44 -1.34 -5.26
C MET A 48 5.13 -2.24 -4.06
N ILE A 49 4.96 -3.55 -4.28
CA ILE A 49 4.76 -4.53 -3.20
C ILE A 49 5.98 -4.55 -2.28
N SER A 50 7.19 -4.57 -2.85
CA SER A 50 8.45 -4.56 -2.08
C SER A 50 8.59 -3.28 -1.25
N LYS A 51 8.25 -2.11 -1.82
CA LYS A 51 8.25 -0.83 -1.11
C LYS A 51 7.24 -0.83 0.05
N ARG A 52 6.01 -1.31 -0.17
CA ARG A 52 4.99 -1.45 0.87
C ARG A 52 5.46 -2.36 2.01
N LYS A 53 6.10 -3.49 1.71
CA LYS A 53 6.67 -4.40 2.71
C LYS A 53 7.76 -3.72 3.56
N LYS A 54 8.65 -2.93 2.94
CA LYS A 54 9.67 -2.16 3.66
C LYS A 54 9.05 -1.13 4.61
N LEU A 55 8.07 -0.36 4.14
CA LEU A 55 7.36 0.64 4.96
C LEU A 55 6.60 0.01 6.12
N LEU A 56 5.92 -1.12 5.90
CA LEU A 56 5.25 -1.86 6.97
C LEU A 56 6.25 -2.38 8.02
N SER A 57 7.43 -2.88 7.59
CA SER A 57 8.48 -3.31 8.52
C SER A 57 9.00 -2.14 9.37
N TYR A 58 9.13 -0.96 8.76
CA TYR A 58 9.58 0.24 9.45
C TYR A 58 8.52 0.71 10.46
N LEU A 59 7.26 0.76 10.04
CA LEU A 59 6.15 1.15 10.91
C LEU A 59 6.03 0.19 12.10
N LYS A 60 6.14 -1.13 11.87
CA LYS A 60 6.13 -2.13 12.94
C LYS A 60 7.24 -1.91 13.97
N ARG A 61 8.45 -1.52 13.54
CA ARG A 61 9.57 -1.23 14.45
C ARG A 61 9.36 0.07 15.23
N LYS A 62 8.76 1.09 14.60
CA LYS A 62 8.60 2.43 15.19
C LYS A 62 7.37 2.54 16.09
N ASN A 63 6.24 2.00 15.66
CA ASN A 63 4.97 2.03 16.38
C ASN A 63 4.12 0.81 16.01
N THR A 64 4.12 -0.17 16.92
CA THR A 64 3.36 -1.41 16.77
C THR A 64 1.85 -1.19 16.77
N ASN A 65 1.34 -0.24 17.55
CA ASN A 65 -0.11 0.06 17.61
C ASN A 65 -0.60 0.63 16.29
N SER A 66 0.11 1.60 15.70
CA SER A 66 -0.20 2.12 14.36
C SER A 66 -0.16 1.02 13.30
N TYR A 67 0.79 0.09 13.39
CA TYR A 67 0.89 -1.04 12.47
C TYR A 67 -0.34 -1.98 12.56
N ILE A 68 -0.78 -2.33 13.77
CA ILE A 68 -1.97 -3.17 13.98
C ILE A 68 -3.22 -2.48 13.44
N ASN A 69 -3.43 -1.21 13.79
CA ASN A 69 -4.56 -0.42 13.32
C ASN A 69 -4.58 -0.31 11.80
N LEU A 70 -3.41 -0.08 11.17
CA LEU A 70 -3.30 0.05 9.73
C LEU A 70 -3.61 -1.27 9.00
N ILE A 71 -3.13 -2.41 9.51
CA ILE A 71 -3.44 -3.72 8.93
C ILE A 71 -4.93 -4.04 9.04
N SER A 72 -5.54 -3.76 10.21
CA SER A 72 -6.97 -3.93 10.42
C SER A 72 -7.78 -3.09 9.45
N ASN A 73 -7.40 -1.81 9.27
CA ASN A 73 -8.09 -0.90 8.37
C ASN A 73 -7.97 -1.30 6.89
N LEU A 74 -6.81 -1.83 6.48
CA LEU A 74 -6.55 -2.21 5.09
C LEU A 74 -6.99 -3.64 4.76
N ASN A 75 -7.49 -4.41 5.74
CA ASN A 75 -7.86 -5.83 5.59
C ASN A 75 -6.78 -6.67 4.89
N LEU A 76 -5.51 -6.32 5.12
CA LEU A 76 -4.37 -7.03 4.54
C LEU A 76 -4.19 -8.33 5.32
N ARG A 77 -4.66 -9.45 4.76
CA ARG A 77 -4.45 -10.79 5.34
C ARG A 77 -2.95 -11.11 5.40
N LYS A 78 -2.54 -11.70 6.52
CA LYS A 78 -1.17 -12.09 6.84
C LYS A 78 -0.75 -13.33 6.06
#